data_AF-A0A974P5W6-F1
#
_entry.id   AF-A0A974P5W6-F1
#
_cell.length_a   1.000
_cell.length_b   1.000
_cell.length_c   1.000
_cell.angle_alpha   90.00
_cell.angle_beta   90.00
_cell.angle_gamma   90.00
#
_symmetry.space_group_name_H-M   'P 1'
#
loop_
_entity.id
_entity.type
_entity.pdbx_description
1 polymer ?
#
loop_
_entity_poly.entity_id
_entity_poly.type
_entity_poly.pdbx_seq_one_letter_code
_entity_poly.pdbx_strand_id
1 'polypeptide(L)'
;MRGSLMAYGQIVEAMGQPGWRIDPQALSWATVALDNGDLPRLAGQPQAIEQVEVYDATALPPGVARAPIPGLEARSAQPFVIDTGKPGPTVLIVGDSFTADPMPPYFAAHVGKLAWIHEDRCTFDWRVMAQVKPDYVLFLPAARSRLRRRPARALQLRKRGRGKVEGFCCKAPPGPA
;
A
#
# COMPACT_ATOMS: atom_id res chain seq x y z
N MET A 1 -14.26 1.37 6.61
CA MET A 1 -13.63 1.30 5.27
C MET A 1 -13.85 2.53 4.37
N ARG A 2 -14.80 3.45 4.65
CA ARG A 2 -15.03 4.64 3.80
C ARG A 2 -13.79 5.52 3.60
N GLY A 3 -13.02 5.77 4.65
CA GLY A 3 -11.82 6.61 4.58
C GLY A 3 -10.76 6.08 3.61
N SER A 4 -10.50 4.77 3.59
CA SER A 4 -9.55 4.16 2.66
C SER A 4 -10.05 4.24 1.22
N LEU A 5 -11.35 4.07 0.98
CA LEU A 5 -11.97 4.21 -0.34
C LEU A 5 -11.86 5.64 -0.88
N MET A 6 -12.11 6.64 -0.03
CA MET A 6 -11.92 8.05 -0.41
C MET A 6 -10.45 8.34 -0.75
N ALA A 7 -9.50 7.82 0.05
CA ALA A 7 -8.08 7.97 -0.22
C ALA A 7 -7.68 7.32 -1.56
N TYR A 8 -8.18 6.11 -1.84
CA TYR A 8 -7.98 5.43 -3.12
C TYR A 8 -8.47 6.29 -4.29
N GLY A 9 -9.66 6.87 -4.19
CA GLY A 9 -10.22 7.75 -5.23
C GLY A 9 -9.35 8.98 -5.53
N GLN A 10 -8.63 9.50 -4.54
CA GLN A 10 -7.65 10.59 -4.74
C GLN A 10 -6.33 10.08 -5.32
N ILE A 11 -5.88 8.89 -4.91
CA ILE A 11 -4.66 8.26 -5.44
C ILE A 11 -4.80 8.01 -6.94
N VAL A 12 -5.88 7.36 -7.38
CA VAL A 12 -6.06 7.03 -8.80
C VAL A 12 -6.26 8.27 -9.67
N GLU A 13 -6.84 9.33 -9.12
CA GLU A 13 -6.89 10.64 -9.79
C GLU A 13 -5.48 11.19 -10.03
N ALA A 14 -4.65 11.20 -8.99
CA ALA A 14 -3.27 11.71 -9.07
C ALA A 14 -2.40 10.85 -10.00
N MET A 15 -2.74 9.57 -10.18
CA MET A 15 -2.11 8.68 -11.16
C MET A 15 -2.56 8.94 -12.60
N GLY A 16 -3.54 9.82 -12.84
CA GLY A 16 -4.14 10.03 -14.15
C GLY A 16 -5.07 8.89 -14.57
N GLN A 17 -5.65 8.17 -13.60
CA GLN A 17 -6.57 7.04 -13.79
C GLN A 17 -7.95 7.31 -13.14
N PRO A 18 -8.64 8.43 -13.49
CA PRO A 18 -9.95 8.77 -12.91
C PRO A 18 -11.00 7.66 -13.10
N GLY A 19 -10.91 6.90 -14.19
CA GLY A 19 -11.81 5.79 -14.50
C GLY A 19 -11.67 4.57 -13.60
N TRP A 20 -10.66 4.53 -12.71
CA TRP A 20 -10.50 3.47 -11.71
C TRP A 20 -11.18 3.82 -10.39
N ARG A 21 -11.78 5.01 -10.26
CA ARG A 21 -12.52 5.39 -9.06
C ARG A 21 -13.69 4.45 -8.84
N ILE A 22 -13.90 4.09 -7.57
CA ILE A 22 -15.05 3.33 -7.12
C ILE A 22 -16.03 4.33 -6.50
N ASP A 23 -17.25 4.40 -7.03
CA ASP A 23 -18.29 5.27 -6.47
C ASP A 23 -18.82 4.68 -5.16
N PRO A 24 -18.62 5.34 -4.00
CA PRO A 24 -19.12 4.84 -2.73
C PRO A 24 -20.65 4.74 -2.65
N GLN A 25 -21.39 5.50 -3.48
CA GLN A 25 -22.85 5.45 -3.51
C GLN A 25 -23.38 4.22 -4.25
N ALA A 26 -22.57 3.64 -5.15
CA ALA A 26 -22.92 2.45 -5.90
C ALA A 26 -22.66 1.15 -5.10
N LEU A 27 -22.09 1.23 -3.90
CA LEU A 27 -21.72 0.09 -3.08
C LEU A 27 -22.80 -0.26 -2.06
N SER A 28 -22.97 -1.57 -1.82
CA SER A 28 -23.80 -2.08 -0.73
C SER A 28 -23.00 -2.10 0.57
N TRP A 29 -23.34 -1.19 1.48
CA TRP A 29 -22.68 -1.09 2.78
C TRP A 29 -23.41 -1.92 3.84
N ALA A 30 -22.65 -2.59 4.69
CA ALA A 30 -23.13 -3.29 5.87
C ALA A 30 -22.38 -2.80 7.11
N THR A 31 -23.08 -2.73 8.24
CA THR A 31 -22.45 -2.53 9.54
C THR A 31 -22.18 -3.89 10.17
N VAL A 32 -20.93 -4.12 10.57
CA VAL A 32 -20.51 -5.35 11.24
C VAL A 32 -19.86 -5.03 12.58
N ALA A 33 -20.10 -5.90 13.55
CA ALA A 33 -19.41 -5.87 14.83
C ALA A 33 -18.08 -6.63 14.70
N LEU A 34 -16.97 -5.98 15.04
CA LEU A 34 -15.63 -6.57 15.04
C LEU A 34 -15.02 -6.45 16.44
N ASP A 35 -14.32 -7.49 16.89
CA ASP A 35 -13.61 -7.55 18.17
C ASP A 35 -12.09 -7.69 17.99
N ASN A 36 -11.60 -7.39 16.78
CA ASN A 36 -10.23 -7.65 16.34
C ASN A 36 -9.35 -6.39 16.27
N GLY A 37 -9.78 -5.29 16.91
CA GLY A 37 -9.00 -4.07 17.01
C GLY A 37 -7.64 -4.33 17.68
N ASP A 38 -6.58 -3.75 17.14
CA ASP A 38 -5.24 -3.89 17.73
C ASP A 38 -5.00 -2.89 18.87
N LEU A 39 -5.66 -1.74 18.85
CA LEU A 39 -5.48 -0.67 19.84
C LEU A 39 -5.79 -1.10 21.28
N PRO A 40 -6.94 -1.75 21.60
CA PRO A 40 -7.20 -2.19 22.97
C PRO A 40 -6.13 -3.16 23.46
N ARG A 41 -5.74 -4.13 22.62
CA ARG A 41 -4.65 -5.08 22.91
C ARG A 41 -3.32 -4.37 23.17
N LEU A 42 -2.96 -3.37 22.37
CA LEU A 42 -1.72 -2.60 22.55
C LEU A 42 -1.76 -1.72 23.80
N ALA A 43 -2.94 -1.31 24.26
CA ALA A 43 -3.15 -0.55 25.49
C ALA A 43 -3.28 -1.44 26.74
N GLY A 44 -3.19 -2.77 26.61
CA GLY A 44 -3.41 -3.72 27.71
C GLY A 44 -4.86 -3.72 28.21
N GLN A 45 -5.81 -3.29 27.38
CA GLN A 45 -7.23 -3.26 27.68
C GLN A 45 -7.93 -4.51 27.11
N PRO A 46 -9.08 -4.91 27.67
CA PRO A 46 -9.95 -5.90 27.04
C PRO A 46 -10.32 -5.47 25.62
N GLN A 47 -10.57 -6.45 24.74
CA GLN A 47 -11.07 -6.15 23.39
C GLN A 47 -12.39 -5.39 23.46
N ALA A 48 -12.50 -4.37 22.60
CA ALA A 48 -13.72 -3.60 22.45
C ALA A 48 -14.43 -4.06 21.18
N ILE A 49 -15.75 -4.22 21.26
CA ILE A 49 -16.57 -4.47 20.07
C ILE A 49 -16.76 -3.13 19.35
N GLU A 50 -16.23 -3.03 18.14
CA GLU A 50 -16.35 -1.87 17.27
C GLU A 50 -17.40 -2.14 16.20
N GLN A 51 -18.26 -1.14 15.93
CA GLN A 51 -19.17 -1.18 14.80
C GLN A 51 -18.48 -0.53 13.60
N VAL A 52 -18.23 -1.31 12.55
CA VAL A 52 -17.50 -0.86 11.37
C VAL A 52 -18.36 -1.03 10.12
N GLU A 53 -18.37 0.00 9.27
CA GLU A 53 -18.95 -0.10 7.93
C GLU A 53 -17.97 -0.75 6.95
N VAL A 54 -18.43 -1.85 6.34
CA VAL A 54 -17.76 -2.65 5.31
C VAL A 54 -18.65 -2.77 4.08
N TYR A 55 -18.08 -3.19 2.95
CA TYR A 55 -18.80 -3.43 1.70
C TYR A 55 -18.21 -4.65 0.98
N ASP A 56 -18.94 -5.19 0.02
CA ASP A 56 -18.60 -6.42 -0.72
C ASP A 56 -17.25 -6.40 -1.46
N ALA A 57 -16.84 -5.26 -1.99
CA ALA A 57 -15.57 -5.09 -2.69
C ALA A 57 -14.32 -4.92 -1.78
N THR A 58 -14.38 -5.38 -0.52
CA THR A 58 -13.19 -5.56 0.32
C THR A 58 -12.50 -6.91 0.10
N ALA A 59 -13.10 -7.82 -0.69
CA ALA A 59 -12.50 -9.10 -1.05
C ALA A 59 -11.78 -9.02 -2.41
N LEU A 60 -10.76 -9.86 -2.58
CA LEU A 60 -10.16 -10.07 -3.91
C LEU A 60 -11.18 -10.74 -4.85
N PRO A 61 -11.10 -10.50 -6.17
CA PRO A 61 -11.94 -11.21 -7.13
C PRO A 61 -11.82 -12.74 -6.99
N PRO A 62 -12.89 -13.50 -7.29
CA PRO A 62 -12.82 -14.96 -7.28
C PRO A 62 -11.66 -15.51 -8.12
N GLY A 63 -10.93 -16.50 -7.59
CA GLY A 63 -9.77 -17.10 -8.26
C GLY A 63 -8.48 -16.28 -8.16
N VAL A 64 -8.52 -15.09 -7.56
CA VAL A 64 -7.36 -14.23 -7.34
C VAL A 64 -6.95 -14.32 -5.87
N ALA A 65 -5.65 -14.50 -5.62
CA ALA A 65 -5.11 -14.64 -4.27
C ALA A 65 -3.79 -13.87 -4.09
N ARG A 66 -3.44 -13.60 -2.83
CA ARG A 66 -2.11 -13.12 -2.47
C ARG A 66 -1.13 -14.29 -2.54
N ALA A 67 -0.06 -14.13 -3.31
CA ALA A 67 1.07 -15.06 -3.33
C ALA A 67 2.33 -14.36 -2.78
N PRO A 68 3.17 -15.02 -1.99
CA PRO A 68 4.41 -14.42 -1.51
C PRO A 68 5.33 -14.07 -2.69
N ILE A 69 6.10 -12.99 -2.57
CA ILE A 69 7.14 -12.67 -3.56
C ILE A 69 8.41 -13.47 -3.22
N PRO A 70 8.87 -14.40 -4.08
CA PRO A 70 9.98 -15.30 -3.74
C PRO A 70 11.27 -14.58 -3.33
N GLY A 71 11.83 -15.00 -2.19
CA GLY A 71 13.10 -14.48 -1.67
C GLY A 71 13.04 -13.05 -1.13
N LEU A 72 11.84 -12.46 -1.03
CA LEU A 72 11.60 -11.21 -0.32
C LEU A 72 10.93 -11.51 1.03
N GLU A 73 11.58 -11.09 2.09
CA GLU A 73 11.09 -11.17 3.46
C GLU A 73 10.93 -9.75 3.99
N ALA A 74 9.98 -9.54 4.89
CA ALA A 74 9.87 -8.28 5.62
C ALA A 74 9.58 -8.55 7.09
N ARG A 75 9.96 -7.59 7.93
CA ARG A 75 9.86 -7.75 9.38
C ARG A 75 8.42 -7.70 9.85
N SER A 76 7.63 -6.80 9.28
CA SER A 76 6.27 -6.52 9.75
C SER A 76 5.20 -7.34 9.05
N ALA A 77 5.31 -7.54 7.74
CA ALA A 77 4.31 -8.28 6.98
C ALA A 77 4.89 -8.83 5.67
N GLN A 78 4.60 -10.09 5.36
CA GLN A 78 5.12 -10.78 4.19
C GLN A 78 4.80 -10.01 2.88
N PRO A 79 5.82 -9.64 2.08
CA PRO A 79 5.65 -9.16 0.71
C PRO A 79 4.79 -10.10 -0.13
N PHE A 80 3.84 -9.55 -0.88
CA PHE A 80 2.96 -10.34 -1.73
C PHE A 80 2.71 -9.72 -3.09
N VAL A 81 2.34 -10.57 -4.04
CA VAL A 81 1.83 -10.24 -5.36
C VAL A 81 0.42 -10.80 -5.51
N ILE A 82 -0.38 -10.10 -6.28
CA ILE A 82 -1.69 -10.49 -6.76
C ILE A 82 -1.61 -10.43 -8.27
N ASP A 83 -1.69 -11.58 -8.91
CA ASP A 83 -1.84 -11.68 -10.35
C ASP A 83 -3.33 -11.87 -10.66
N THR A 84 -3.91 -10.95 -11.42
CA THR A 84 -5.34 -10.98 -11.73
C THR A 84 -5.65 -11.79 -12.98
N GLY A 85 -4.63 -12.17 -13.76
CA GLY A 85 -4.76 -12.78 -15.08
C GLY A 85 -5.33 -11.85 -16.16
N LYS A 86 -5.65 -10.60 -15.84
CA LYS A 86 -6.18 -9.61 -16.79
C LYS A 86 -5.05 -8.84 -17.46
N PRO A 87 -5.24 -8.35 -18.71
CA PRO A 87 -4.38 -7.33 -19.26
C PRO A 87 -4.43 -6.05 -18.42
N GLY A 88 -3.30 -5.41 -18.19
CA GLY A 88 -3.25 -4.14 -17.47
C GLY A 88 -1.87 -3.84 -16.91
N PRO A 89 -1.71 -2.65 -16.29
CA PRO A 89 -0.44 -2.27 -15.68
C PRO A 89 -0.13 -3.10 -14.43
N THR A 90 1.12 -3.06 -14.03
CA THR A 90 1.61 -3.54 -12.74
C THR A 90 1.75 -2.37 -11.77
N VAL A 91 1.04 -2.44 -10.63
CA VAL A 91 1.17 -1.46 -9.55
C VAL A 91 1.96 -2.06 -8.40
N LEU A 92 2.96 -1.34 -7.89
CA LEU A 92 3.64 -1.67 -6.63
C LEU A 92 3.23 -0.67 -5.55
N ILE A 93 2.69 -1.16 -4.45
CA ILE A 93 2.43 -0.38 -3.25
C ILE A 93 3.55 -0.64 -2.23
N VAL A 94 4.18 0.43 -1.79
CA VAL A 94 5.08 0.45 -0.62
C VAL A 94 4.36 1.21 0.47
N GLY A 95 3.86 0.49 1.48
CA GLY A 95 2.99 1.09 2.49
C GLY A 95 3.06 0.35 3.81
N ASP A 96 2.04 0.50 4.64
CA ASP A 96 1.95 -0.17 5.94
C ASP A 96 0.61 -0.91 6.08
N SER A 97 0.25 -1.27 7.32
CA SER A 97 -1.03 -1.96 7.61
C SER A 97 -2.27 -1.20 7.13
N PHE A 98 -2.23 0.13 6.97
CA PHE A 98 -3.37 0.89 6.40
C PHE A 98 -3.57 0.64 4.91
N THR A 99 -2.58 0.05 4.24
CA THR A 99 -2.63 -0.24 2.80
C THR A 99 -2.64 -1.73 2.51
N ALA A 100 -2.10 -2.56 3.41
CA ALA A 100 -1.94 -4.00 3.19
C ALA A 100 -3.26 -4.72 2.87
N ASP A 101 -4.35 -4.31 3.52
CA ASP A 101 -5.65 -4.96 3.36
C ASP A 101 -6.67 -4.20 2.50
N PRO A 102 -6.89 -2.88 2.68
CA PRO A 102 -7.93 -2.21 1.92
C PRO A 102 -7.54 -1.93 0.47
N MET A 103 -6.27 -1.63 0.18
CA MET A 103 -5.88 -1.19 -1.17
C MET A 103 -5.86 -2.33 -2.21
N PRO A 104 -5.43 -3.57 -1.89
CA PRO A 104 -5.31 -4.58 -2.92
C PRO A 104 -6.59 -4.94 -3.66
N PRO A 105 -7.74 -5.13 -2.98
CA PRO A 105 -9.02 -5.31 -3.66
C PRO A 105 -9.37 -4.18 -4.63
N TYR A 106 -9.09 -2.94 -4.25
CA TYR A 106 -9.45 -1.77 -5.07
C TYR A 106 -8.66 -1.75 -6.39
N PHE A 107 -7.35 -1.99 -6.32
CA PHE A 107 -6.52 -2.06 -7.52
C PHE A 107 -6.76 -3.33 -8.34
N ALA A 108 -6.99 -4.48 -7.72
CA ALA A 108 -7.14 -5.77 -8.42
C ALA A 108 -8.34 -5.80 -9.41
N ALA A 109 -9.29 -4.87 -9.27
CA ALA A 109 -10.36 -4.70 -10.25
C ALA A 109 -9.85 -4.13 -11.60
N HIS A 110 -8.76 -3.35 -11.60
CA HIS A 110 -8.33 -2.51 -12.72
C HIS A 110 -6.93 -2.81 -13.27
N VAL A 111 -6.10 -3.54 -12.52
CA VAL A 111 -4.69 -3.78 -12.88
C VAL A 111 -4.47 -5.23 -13.30
N GLY A 112 -3.44 -5.48 -14.11
CA GLY A 112 -3.05 -6.85 -14.44
C GLY A 112 -2.37 -7.52 -13.25
N LYS A 113 -1.51 -6.77 -12.55
CA LYS A 113 -0.78 -7.23 -11.38
C LYS A 113 -0.67 -6.15 -10.32
N LEU A 114 -0.75 -6.56 -9.07
CA LEU A 114 -0.47 -5.71 -7.91
C LEU A 114 0.58 -6.38 -7.04
N ALA A 115 1.63 -5.65 -6.68
CA ALA A 115 2.54 -6.06 -5.61
C ALA A 115 2.38 -5.12 -4.41
N TRP A 116 2.61 -5.66 -3.23
CA TRP A 116 2.63 -4.90 -1.99
C TRP A 116 3.82 -5.31 -1.14
N ILE A 117 4.49 -4.31 -0.57
CA ILE A 117 5.56 -4.48 0.42
C ILE A 117 5.38 -3.53 1.59
N HIS A 118 5.79 -3.97 2.77
CA HIS A 118 5.76 -3.14 3.97
C HIS A 118 6.94 -2.15 3.98
N GLU A 119 6.66 -0.90 4.34
CA GLU A 119 7.63 0.14 4.66
C GLU A 119 8.11 -0.07 6.10
N ASP A 120 9.15 -0.88 6.28
CA ASP A 120 9.73 -1.16 7.58
C ASP A 120 10.59 0.02 8.07
N ARG A 121 9.94 1.05 8.62
CA ARG A 121 10.61 2.24 9.19
C ARG A 121 11.60 2.88 8.20
N CYS A 122 11.09 3.32 7.06
CA CYS A 122 11.83 3.96 5.97
C CYS A 122 12.79 3.04 5.23
N THR A 123 12.61 1.73 5.35
CA THR A 123 13.38 0.73 4.61
C THR A 123 12.45 -0.28 3.96
N PHE A 124 12.87 -0.80 2.81
CA PHE A 124 12.25 -1.95 2.15
C PHE A 124 13.24 -2.57 1.17
N ASP A 125 12.94 -3.78 0.71
CA ASP A 125 13.81 -4.50 -0.20
C ASP A 125 13.63 -4.04 -1.66
N TRP A 126 14.63 -3.34 -2.18
CA TRP A 126 14.65 -2.83 -3.55
C TRP A 126 14.67 -3.92 -4.63
N ARG A 127 15.00 -5.17 -4.31
CA ARG A 127 14.94 -6.30 -5.25
C ARG A 127 13.52 -6.48 -5.82
N VAL A 128 12.49 -6.02 -5.11
CA VAL A 128 11.11 -5.98 -5.58
C VAL A 128 10.97 -5.28 -6.94
N MET A 129 11.75 -4.22 -7.21
CA MET A 129 11.66 -3.47 -8.46
C MET A 129 12.05 -4.32 -9.67
N ALA A 130 13.11 -5.13 -9.52
CA ALA A 130 13.59 -6.01 -10.58
C ALA A 130 12.69 -7.24 -10.78
N GLN A 131 12.08 -7.75 -9.70
CA GLN A 131 11.20 -8.91 -9.75
C GLN A 131 9.80 -8.56 -10.27
N VAL A 132 9.20 -7.48 -9.75
CA VAL A 132 7.83 -7.07 -10.06
C VAL A 132 7.75 -6.27 -11.34
N LYS A 133 8.77 -5.44 -11.64
CA LYS A 133 8.81 -4.53 -12.80
C LYS A 133 7.55 -3.64 -12.88
N PRO A 134 7.28 -2.81 -11.86
CA PRO A 134 6.05 -2.03 -11.81
C PRO A 134 6.04 -0.90 -12.85
N ASP A 135 4.85 -0.64 -13.41
CA ASP A 135 4.55 0.55 -14.20
C ASP A 135 4.29 1.76 -13.29
N TYR A 136 3.69 1.52 -12.13
CA TYR A 136 3.44 2.52 -11.09
C TYR A 136 4.01 2.09 -9.75
N VAL A 137 4.65 3.01 -9.04
CA VAL A 137 5.09 2.82 -7.65
C VAL A 137 4.38 3.83 -6.77
N LEU A 138 3.64 3.34 -5.77
CA LEU A 138 2.91 4.14 -4.80
C LEU A 138 3.59 4.05 -3.44
N PHE A 139 4.09 5.18 -2.95
CA PHE A 139 4.69 5.27 -1.62
C PHE A 139 3.69 5.87 -0.63
N LEU A 140 3.08 5.02 0.20
CA LEU A 140 1.91 5.34 1.01
C LEU A 140 2.11 5.01 2.51
N PRO A 141 3.16 5.50 3.19
CA PRO A 141 3.30 5.29 4.63
C PRO A 141 2.35 6.21 5.42
N ALA A 142 1.88 5.77 6.59
CA ALA A 142 1.15 6.61 7.52
C ALA A 142 1.99 7.83 7.93
N ALA A 143 1.32 8.97 8.15
CA ALA A 143 1.98 10.26 8.44
C ALA A 143 2.94 10.20 9.66
N ARG A 144 2.64 9.35 10.64
CA ARG A 144 3.50 9.13 11.82
C ARG A 144 4.89 8.56 11.46
N SER A 145 5.03 7.85 10.34
CA SER A 145 6.33 7.37 9.85
C SER A 145 7.21 8.50 9.32
N ARG A 146 6.63 9.66 8.96
CA ARG A 146 7.37 10.84 8.46
C ARG A 146 8.00 11.70 9.58
N LEU A 147 7.64 11.49 10.84
CA LEU A 147 7.96 12.40 11.94
C LEU A 147 9.33 12.17 12.62
N ARG A 148 10.14 11.21 12.16
CA ARG A 148 11.54 11.11 12.62
C ARG A 148 12.39 12.20 11.96
N ARG A 149 12.36 13.39 12.58
CA ARG A 149 13.15 14.58 12.21
C ARG A 149 14.65 14.27 12.16
N ARG A 150 15.20 14.22 10.95
CA ARG A 150 16.48 14.89 10.64
C ARG A 150 16.19 15.91 9.55
N PRO A 151 16.92 17.05 9.50
CA PRO A 151 16.60 18.13 8.59
C PRO A 151 16.73 17.63 7.15
N ALA A 152 15.59 17.52 6.47
CA ALA A 152 15.54 17.25 5.05
C ALA A 152 16.01 18.51 4.32
N ARG A 153 17.14 18.44 3.60
CA ARG A 153 17.36 19.38 2.49
C ARG A 153 16.26 19.11 1.46
N ALA A 154 15.56 20.16 1.05
CA ALA A 154 14.55 20.10 0.01
C ALA A 154 15.15 19.49 -1.26
N LEU A 155 14.55 18.40 -1.75
CA LEU A 155 14.96 17.73 -2.99
C LEU A 155 14.07 18.20 -4.13
N GLN A 156 14.65 18.94 -5.09
CA GLN A 156 14.06 19.15 -6.41
C GLN A 156 14.19 17.86 -7.23
N LEU A 157 13.10 17.41 -7.83
CA LEU A 157 13.11 16.40 -8.89
C LEU A 157 13.88 16.94 -10.10
N ARG A 158 15.17 16.59 -10.24
CA ARG A 158 15.89 16.76 -11.51
C ARG A 158 15.80 15.44 -12.30
N LYS A 159 15.10 15.48 -13.43
CA LYS A 159 15.21 14.46 -14.49
C LYS A 159 16.66 14.47 -15.00
N ARG A 160 17.48 13.50 -14.60
CA ARG A 160 18.65 13.07 -15.37
C ARG A 160 18.30 11.77 -16.08
N GLY A 161 18.65 11.71 -17.37
CA GLY A 161 18.26 10.65 -18.29
C GLY A 161 18.54 9.23 -17.78
N ARG A 162 17.68 8.31 -18.24
CA ARG A 162 17.67 6.85 -18.02
C ARG A 162 17.61 6.40 -16.55
N GLY A 163 16.38 6.33 -16.05
CA GLY A 163 15.91 5.12 -15.34
C GLY A 163 16.33 4.89 -13.89
N LYS A 164 16.99 5.83 -13.21
CA LYS A 164 17.18 5.74 -11.75
C LYS A 164 16.26 6.73 -11.03
N VAL A 165 15.23 6.21 -10.38
CA VAL A 165 14.50 6.91 -9.32
C VAL A 165 15.27 6.64 -8.03
N GLU A 166 16.00 7.63 -7.52
CA GLU A 166 16.48 7.58 -6.14
C GLU A 166 15.28 7.81 -5.23
N GLY A 167 14.89 6.76 -4.50
CA GLY A 167 13.71 6.77 -3.63
C GLY A 167 13.84 7.77 -2.49
N PHE A 168 12.72 8.41 -2.17
CA PHE A 168 12.53 9.11 -0.91
C PHE A 168 12.57 8.11 0.24
N CYS A 169 13.72 8.01 0.91
CA CYS A 169 13.84 7.81 2.35
C CYS A 169 15.32 7.98 2.75
N CYS A 170 15.56 8.79 3.78
CA CYS A 170 16.85 9.34 4.16
C CYS A 170 17.97 8.27 4.25
N LYS A 171 18.86 8.22 3.26
CA LYS A 171 20.14 7.50 3.40
C LYS A 171 21.05 8.35 4.29
N ALA A 172 21.42 7.86 5.47
CA ALA A 172 22.58 8.39 6.19
C ALA A 172 23.82 8.20 5.28
N PRO A 173 24.76 9.16 5.21
CA PRO A 173 26.03 8.92 4.54
C PRO A 173 26.76 7.76 5.24
N PRO A 174 27.54 6.94 4.51
CA PRO A 174 28.44 6.00 5.17
C PRO A 174 29.37 6.79 6.11
N GLY A 175 29.52 6.33 7.35
CA GLY A 175 30.46 6.93 8.30
C GLY A 175 31.89 6.85 7.76
N PRO A 176 32.78 7.77 8.17
CA PRO A 176 34.18 7.73 7.76
C PRO A 176 34.83 6.40 8.17
N ALA A 177 35.59 5.83 7.25
CA ALA A 177 36.46 4.67 7.47
C ALA A 177 37.61 5.02 8.42
#